data_AF-A0A3M1BHA3-F1
#
_entry.id   AF-A0A3M1BHA3-F1
#
_cell.length_a   1.000
_cell.length_b   1.000
_cell.length_c   1.000
_cell.angle_alpha   90.00
_cell.angle_beta   90.00
_cell.angle_gamma   90.00
#
_symmetry.space_group_name_H-M   'P 1'
#
loop_
_entity.id
_entity.type
_entity.pdbx_description
1 polymer ?
#
loop_
_entity_poly.entity_id
_entity_poly.type
_entity_poly.pdbx_seq_one_letter_code
_entity_poly.pdbx_strand_id
1 'polypeptide(L)'
;MSTIGSRVRGCFMADKSAENHWFQRGSRVIRNLSIYAFLIMGVVISITPFVWMILTSLMSLGEAQGIRWIPSELHFENYANAWREANFSEYFLNSVIITLITLTGELTFSVLAAYAFARIKFPGRDAIFGLLLSTIMIPAMVNIIPNFLTVTWLGRIGPIKWINNWPALTVPFMGSVFAIFLLRQFFAQIPDELFDAARIDGAGHLRFLWTVVLPLSKAPVMVIIVLSFIGSWNALAWPLLVTNSPDWRPIAVGLYNFVEEAGQQLNLMMAGAFITIIPILLIYFFTQKQFTESIARSGLKG
;
A
#
# COMPACT_ATOMS: atom_id res chain seq x y z
N MET A 1 51.17 56.44 -16.67
CA MET A 1 49.71 56.69 -16.72
C MET A 1 48.89 55.39 -16.90
N SER A 2 49.35 54.23 -16.41
CA SER A 2 48.70 52.91 -16.67
C SER A 2 48.35 52.11 -15.41
N THR A 3 48.64 52.60 -14.20
CA THR A 3 48.47 51.83 -12.95
C THR A 3 47.26 52.22 -12.10
N ILE A 4 46.54 53.30 -12.44
CA ILE A 4 45.36 53.74 -11.67
C ILE A 4 44.05 53.16 -12.25
N GLY A 5 43.97 52.93 -13.56
CA GLY A 5 42.77 52.41 -14.24
C GLY A 5 42.45 50.93 -13.97
N SER A 6 43.44 50.11 -13.58
CA SER A 6 43.25 48.67 -13.32
C SER A 6 42.68 48.38 -11.93
N ARG A 7 43.00 49.18 -10.91
CA ARG A 7 42.45 49.01 -9.55
C ARG A 7 40.97 49.39 -9.44
N VAL A 8 40.52 50.41 -10.18
CA VAL A 8 39.11 50.84 -10.14
C VAL A 8 38.19 49.82 -10.81
N ARG A 9 38.63 49.14 -11.88
CA ARG A 9 37.84 48.05 -12.51
C ARG A 9 37.72 46.80 -11.64
N GLY A 10 38.77 46.45 -10.88
CA GLY A 10 38.73 45.31 -9.96
C GLY A 10 37.74 45.48 -8.81
N CYS A 11 37.66 46.70 -8.24
CA CYS A 11 36.72 47.00 -7.16
C CYS A 11 35.25 47.01 -7.63
N PHE A 12 34.99 47.52 -8.84
CA PHE A 12 33.65 47.55 -9.43
C PHE A 12 33.12 46.17 -9.88
N MET A 13 34.02 45.25 -10.25
CA MET A 13 33.64 43.86 -10.57
C MET A 13 33.45 42.99 -9.32
N ALA A 14 34.20 43.23 -8.24
CA ALA A 14 34.00 42.53 -6.97
C ALA A 14 32.63 42.84 -6.34
N ASP A 15 32.19 44.10 -6.42
CA ASP A 15 30.90 44.58 -5.89
C ASP A 15 29.70 43.95 -6.62
N LYS A 16 29.72 43.91 -7.97
CA LYS A 16 28.70 43.21 -8.76
C LYS A 16 28.66 41.69 -8.54
N SER A 17 29.80 41.07 -8.22
CA SER A 17 29.84 39.64 -7.88
C SER A 17 29.20 39.38 -6.52
N ALA A 18 29.45 40.26 -5.54
CA ALA A 18 28.87 40.17 -4.21
C ALA A 18 27.36 40.40 -4.25
N GLU A 19 26.87 41.45 -4.93
CA GLU A 19 25.43 41.71 -5.14
C GLU A 19 24.70 40.50 -5.76
N ASN A 20 25.29 39.87 -6.77
CA ASN A 20 24.73 38.66 -7.39
C ASN A 20 24.67 37.46 -6.42
N HIS A 21 25.63 37.32 -5.51
CA HIS A 21 25.59 36.29 -4.47
C HIS A 21 24.50 36.55 -3.41
N TRP A 22 24.25 37.81 -3.03
CA TRP A 22 23.18 38.18 -2.08
C TRP A 22 21.78 37.96 -2.69
N PHE A 23 21.56 38.35 -3.95
CA PHE A 23 20.30 38.13 -4.66
C PHE A 23 20.00 36.64 -4.92
N GLN A 24 21.02 35.84 -5.27
CA GLN A 24 20.86 34.38 -5.43
C GLN A 24 20.61 33.65 -4.11
N ARG A 25 21.06 34.21 -2.98
CA ARG A 25 20.82 33.64 -1.64
C ARG A 25 19.40 33.96 -1.15
N GLY A 26 18.92 35.19 -1.38
CA GLY A 26 17.55 35.59 -1.06
C GLY A 26 16.48 34.82 -1.85
N SER A 27 16.68 34.60 -3.15
CA SER A 27 15.75 33.82 -3.98
C SER A 27 15.69 32.34 -3.59
N ARG A 28 16.81 31.76 -3.13
CA ARG A 28 16.84 30.39 -2.59
C ARG A 28 16.10 30.29 -1.25
N VAL A 29 16.22 31.28 -0.37
CA VAL A 29 15.51 31.30 0.92
C VAL A 29 14.00 31.45 0.72
N ILE A 30 13.56 32.38 -0.13
CA ILE A 30 12.14 32.57 -0.44
C ILE A 30 11.56 31.31 -1.09
N ARG A 31 12.26 30.72 -2.06
CA ARG A 31 11.84 29.45 -2.68
C ARG A 31 11.71 28.32 -1.65
N ASN A 32 12.68 28.17 -0.75
CA ASN A 32 12.63 27.14 0.28
C ASN A 32 11.48 27.39 1.27
N LEU A 33 11.23 28.63 1.66
CA LEU A 33 10.09 29.00 2.50
C LEU A 33 8.76 28.67 1.82
N SER A 34 8.61 28.98 0.53
CA SER A 34 7.40 28.61 -0.24
C SER A 34 7.21 27.10 -0.32
N ILE A 35 8.29 26.34 -0.54
CA ILE A 35 8.27 24.87 -0.54
C ILE A 35 7.84 24.36 0.83
N TYR A 36 8.45 24.84 1.92
CA TYR A 36 8.09 24.40 3.26
C TYR A 36 6.66 24.78 3.65
N ALA A 37 6.20 25.97 3.29
CA ALA A 37 4.82 26.39 3.53
C ALA A 37 3.82 25.47 2.79
N PHE A 38 4.11 25.15 1.53
CA PHE A 38 3.29 24.22 0.75
C PHE A 38 3.29 22.80 1.35
N LEU A 39 4.45 22.30 1.75
CA LEU A 39 4.57 20.98 2.39
C LEU A 39 3.84 20.93 3.74
N ILE A 40 3.99 21.95 4.58
CA ILE A 40 3.29 22.04 5.88
C ILE A 40 1.78 22.08 5.67
N MET A 41 1.29 22.87 4.71
CA MET A 41 -0.13 22.89 4.37
C MET A 41 -0.62 21.52 3.90
N GLY A 42 0.15 20.82 3.06
CA GLY A 42 -0.16 19.46 2.65
C GLY A 42 -0.25 18.48 3.83
N VAL A 43 0.67 18.58 4.79
CA VAL A 43 0.68 17.78 6.02
C VAL A 43 -0.54 18.10 6.89
N VAL A 44 -0.85 19.37 7.12
CA VAL A 44 -2.02 19.78 7.93
C VAL A 44 -3.31 19.24 7.34
N ILE A 45 -3.53 19.42 6.03
CA ILE A 45 -4.73 18.93 5.34
C ILE A 45 -4.83 17.40 5.45
N SER A 46 -3.71 16.70 5.29
CA SER A 46 -3.66 15.23 5.29
C SER A 46 -3.85 14.62 6.68
N ILE A 47 -3.34 15.27 7.74
CA ILE A 47 -3.44 14.79 9.14
C ILE A 47 -4.79 15.11 9.77
N THR A 48 -5.46 16.18 9.33
CA THR A 48 -6.76 16.64 9.86
C THR A 48 -7.80 15.52 10.03
N PRO A 49 -8.10 14.66 9.04
CA PRO A 49 -9.10 13.59 9.22
C PRO A 49 -8.70 12.57 10.29
N PHE A 50 -7.41 12.29 10.48
CA PHE A 50 -6.94 11.37 11.51
C PHE A 50 -7.03 11.98 12.91
N VAL A 51 -6.71 13.27 13.03
CA VAL A 51 -6.90 14.00 14.29
C VAL A 51 -8.38 14.05 14.65
N TRP A 52 -9.24 14.37 13.69
CA TRP A 52 -10.69 14.37 13.89
C TRP A 52 -11.22 12.99 14.28
N MET A 53 -10.75 11.92 13.65
CA MET A 53 -11.08 10.55 14.04
C MET A 53 -10.70 10.25 15.50
N ILE A 54 -9.48 10.58 15.93
CA ILE A 54 -9.03 10.36 17.31
C ILE A 54 -9.87 11.20 18.30
N LEU A 55 -10.10 12.47 18.01
CA LEU A 55 -10.89 13.35 18.89
C LEU A 55 -12.34 12.86 19.00
N THR A 56 -12.96 12.47 17.88
CA THR A 56 -14.33 11.95 17.84
C THR A 56 -14.45 10.60 18.55
N SER A 57 -13.41 9.76 18.49
CA SER A 57 -13.37 8.50 19.22
C SER A 57 -13.34 8.66 20.74
N LEU A 58 -12.99 9.84 21.23
CA LEU A 58 -12.94 10.19 22.66
C LEU A 58 -14.18 10.98 23.11
N MET A 59 -15.13 11.26 22.22
CA MET A 59 -16.36 11.99 22.55
C MET A 59 -17.47 11.06 23.05
N SER A 60 -18.47 11.65 23.71
CA SER A 60 -19.77 10.99 23.85
C SER A 60 -20.50 10.91 22.50
N LEU A 61 -21.47 10.00 22.35
CA LEU A 61 -22.24 9.85 21.10
C LEU A 61 -22.91 11.17 20.66
N GLY A 62 -23.52 11.90 21.61
CA GLY A 62 -24.20 13.16 21.33
C GLY A 62 -23.25 14.26 20.85
N GLU A 63 -22.03 14.33 21.40
CA GLU A 63 -21.01 15.26 20.93
C GLU A 63 -20.46 14.88 19.54
N ALA A 64 -20.25 13.58 19.31
CA ALA A 64 -19.74 13.05 18.05
C ALA A 64 -20.69 13.35 16.87
N GLN A 65 -22.01 13.36 17.10
CA GLN A 65 -23.01 13.73 16.10
C GLN A 65 -23.17 15.25 15.91
N GLY A 66 -22.53 16.07 16.76
CA GLY A 66 -22.59 17.53 16.71
C GLY A 66 -21.51 18.18 15.82
N ILE A 67 -21.32 19.49 15.98
CA ILE A 67 -20.32 20.30 15.25
C ILE A 67 -19.05 20.52 16.10
N ARG A 68 -18.93 19.85 17.25
CA ARG A 68 -17.85 20.07 18.20
C ARG A 68 -16.58 19.35 17.71
N TRP A 69 -15.45 20.07 17.72
CA TRP A 69 -14.16 19.52 17.28
C TRP A 69 -13.34 18.94 18.43
N ILE A 70 -13.54 19.43 19.65
CA ILE A 70 -12.76 19.05 20.85
C ILE A 70 -13.72 18.44 21.89
N PRO A 71 -13.47 17.21 22.36
CA PRO A 71 -14.32 16.57 23.38
C PRO A 71 -14.40 17.41 24.65
N SER A 72 -15.57 17.47 25.29
CA SER A 72 -15.68 18.08 26.63
C SER A 72 -15.08 17.18 27.71
N GLU A 73 -15.26 15.88 27.58
CA GLU A 73 -14.71 14.85 28.45
C GLU A 73 -14.08 13.73 27.60
N LEU A 74 -13.00 13.11 28.09
CA LEU A 74 -12.29 12.06 27.35
C LEU A 74 -12.83 10.67 27.69
N HIS A 75 -13.58 10.08 26.76
CA HIS A 75 -14.19 8.76 26.89
C HIS A 75 -13.31 7.64 26.32
N PHE A 76 -12.25 7.26 27.04
CA PHE A 76 -11.36 6.16 26.61
C PHE A 76 -12.04 4.79 26.59
N GLU A 77 -13.13 4.63 27.35
CA GLU A 77 -13.98 3.43 27.34
C GLU A 77 -14.53 3.09 25.96
N ASN A 78 -14.65 4.08 25.06
CA ASN A 78 -15.08 3.87 23.68
C ASN A 78 -14.20 2.86 22.94
N TYR A 79 -12.90 2.77 23.22
CA TYR A 79 -12.04 1.76 22.60
C TYR A 79 -12.34 0.34 23.09
N ALA A 80 -12.59 0.17 24.39
CA ALA A 80 -12.95 -1.12 24.96
C ALA A 80 -14.37 -1.56 24.53
N ASN A 81 -15.30 -0.61 24.45
CA ASN A 81 -16.65 -0.85 23.95
C ASN A 81 -16.63 -1.21 22.46
N ALA A 82 -15.93 -0.42 21.63
CA ALA A 82 -15.79 -0.72 20.21
C ALA A 82 -15.16 -2.10 19.97
N TRP A 83 -14.13 -2.47 20.72
CA TRP A 83 -13.51 -3.80 20.63
C TRP A 83 -14.50 -4.93 20.91
N ARG A 84 -15.33 -4.79 21.94
CA ARG A 84 -16.31 -5.82 22.35
C ARG A 84 -17.51 -5.87 21.43
N GLU A 85 -18.13 -4.73 21.14
CA GLU A 85 -19.37 -4.65 20.36
C GLU A 85 -19.18 -5.04 18.90
N ALA A 86 -18.01 -4.76 18.31
CA ALA A 86 -17.69 -5.21 16.96
C ALA A 86 -17.07 -6.62 16.89
N ASN A 87 -16.99 -7.34 18.02
CA ASN A 87 -16.36 -8.65 18.13
C ASN A 87 -14.94 -8.69 17.49
N PHE A 88 -14.14 -7.67 17.77
CA PHE A 88 -12.83 -7.49 17.13
C PHE A 88 -11.83 -8.58 17.45
N SER A 89 -11.94 -9.29 18.58
CA SER A 89 -11.06 -10.40 18.92
C SER A 89 -11.03 -11.47 17.80
N GLU A 90 -12.21 -11.91 17.36
CA GLU A 90 -12.34 -12.92 16.31
C GLU A 90 -12.03 -12.32 14.94
N TYR A 91 -12.57 -11.14 14.67
CA TYR A 91 -12.46 -10.54 13.35
C TYR A 91 -11.03 -10.06 13.03
N PHE A 92 -10.27 -9.63 14.04
CA PHE A 92 -8.86 -9.33 13.92
C PHE A 92 -8.06 -10.57 13.55
N LEU A 93 -8.28 -11.70 14.25
CA LEU A 93 -7.60 -12.96 13.94
C LEU A 93 -7.94 -13.44 12.52
N ASN A 94 -9.21 -13.39 12.14
CA ASN A 94 -9.65 -13.70 10.78
C ASN A 94 -8.94 -12.82 9.75
N SER A 95 -8.82 -11.51 10.00
CA SER A 95 -8.13 -10.58 9.10
C SER A 95 -6.66 -10.96 8.94
N VAL A 96 -5.96 -11.24 10.04
CA VAL A 96 -4.57 -11.69 10.01
C VAL A 96 -4.43 -12.96 9.18
N ILE A 97 -5.30 -13.96 9.39
CA ILE A 97 -5.25 -15.23 8.65
C ILE A 97 -5.55 -15.02 7.16
N ILE A 98 -6.63 -14.30 6.83
CA ILE A 98 -7.04 -14.00 5.44
C ILE A 98 -5.90 -13.27 4.73
N THR A 99 -5.34 -12.25 5.35
CA THR A 99 -4.28 -11.44 4.75
C THR A 99 -2.99 -12.22 4.58
N LEU A 100 -2.56 -13.01 5.57
CA LEU A 100 -1.35 -13.84 5.44
C LEU A 100 -1.49 -14.90 4.34
N ILE A 101 -2.63 -15.61 4.27
CA ILE A 101 -2.86 -16.63 3.25
C ILE A 101 -2.90 -15.98 1.86
N THR A 102 -3.65 -14.87 1.72
CA THR A 102 -3.78 -14.15 0.45
C THR A 102 -2.43 -13.64 -0.03
N LEU A 103 -1.67 -12.95 0.83
CA LEU A 103 -0.34 -12.42 0.50
C LEU A 103 0.64 -13.52 0.12
N THR A 104 0.65 -14.62 0.87
CA THR A 104 1.57 -15.74 0.59
C THR A 104 1.26 -16.35 -0.78
N GLY A 105 -0.02 -16.57 -1.08
CA GLY A 105 -0.44 -17.06 -2.39
C GLY A 105 -0.09 -16.07 -3.49
N GLU A 106 -0.46 -14.80 -3.33
CA GLU A 106 -0.20 -13.73 -4.30
C GLU A 106 1.27 -13.59 -4.63
N LEU A 107 2.14 -13.51 -3.62
CA LEU A 107 3.57 -13.42 -3.84
C LEU A 107 4.11 -14.67 -4.53
N THR A 108 3.68 -15.86 -4.10
CA THR A 108 4.15 -17.12 -4.69
C THR A 108 3.81 -17.18 -6.18
N PHE A 109 2.54 -16.97 -6.56
CA PHE A 109 2.13 -17.05 -7.95
C PHE A 109 2.69 -15.89 -8.77
N SER A 110 2.71 -14.68 -8.23
CA SER A 110 3.16 -13.50 -8.96
C SER A 110 4.66 -13.52 -9.21
N VAL A 111 5.46 -13.96 -8.24
CA VAL A 111 6.91 -14.12 -8.41
C VAL A 111 7.23 -15.18 -9.46
N LEU A 112 6.58 -16.34 -9.40
CA LEU A 112 6.81 -17.41 -10.37
C LEU A 112 6.40 -16.99 -11.79
N ALA A 113 5.21 -16.40 -11.94
CA ALA A 113 4.72 -15.93 -13.23
C ALA A 113 5.60 -14.79 -13.78
N ALA A 114 5.93 -13.78 -12.97
CA ALA A 114 6.80 -12.68 -13.36
C ALA A 114 8.17 -13.17 -13.82
N TYR A 115 8.76 -14.14 -13.12
CA TYR A 115 10.04 -14.73 -13.49
C TYR A 115 9.95 -15.47 -14.82
N ALA A 116 8.90 -16.27 -15.03
CA ALA A 116 8.67 -16.94 -16.31
C ALA A 116 8.55 -15.92 -17.46
N PHE A 117 7.75 -14.87 -17.30
CA PHE A 117 7.57 -13.83 -18.33
C PHE A 117 8.80 -12.94 -18.55
N ALA A 118 9.68 -12.80 -17.56
CA ALA A 118 10.89 -11.99 -17.68
C ALA A 118 12.09 -12.78 -18.23
N ARG A 119 12.29 -14.02 -17.78
CA ARG A 119 13.55 -14.77 -17.95
C ARG A 119 13.45 -16.01 -18.81
N ILE A 120 12.26 -16.58 -18.96
CA ILE A 120 12.07 -17.82 -19.74
C ILE A 120 11.57 -17.44 -21.15
N LYS A 121 12.19 -18.03 -22.17
CA LYS A 121 11.77 -17.90 -23.56
C LYS A 121 10.80 -19.04 -23.89
N PHE A 122 9.54 -18.72 -24.15
CA PHE A 122 8.52 -19.67 -24.56
C PHE A 122 7.61 -19.05 -25.65
N PRO A 123 7.04 -19.87 -26.55
CA PRO A 123 6.21 -19.36 -27.65
C PRO A 123 4.97 -18.60 -27.11
N GLY A 124 4.68 -17.44 -27.70
CA GLY A 124 3.52 -16.64 -27.33
C GLY A 124 3.65 -15.82 -26.03
N ARG A 125 4.82 -15.83 -25.37
CA ARG A 125 5.09 -15.12 -24.11
C ARG A 125 4.56 -13.69 -24.07
N ASP A 126 4.95 -12.87 -25.05
CA ASP A 126 4.64 -11.45 -25.03
C ASP A 126 3.16 -11.17 -25.38
N ALA A 127 2.53 -12.05 -26.16
CA ALA A 127 1.10 -12.00 -26.45
C ALA A 127 0.25 -12.37 -25.22
N ILE A 128 0.61 -13.46 -24.52
CA ILE A 128 -0.04 -13.87 -23.26
C ILE A 128 0.14 -12.79 -22.20
N PHE A 129 1.33 -12.20 -22.10
CA PHE A 129 1.57 -11.09 -21.18
C PHE A 129 0.74 -9.85 -21.54
N GLY A 130 0.64 -9.49 -22.82
CA GLY A 130 -0.23 -8.41 -23.29
C GLY A 130 -1.70 -8.64 -22.96
N LEU A 131 -2.18 -9.89 -23.12
CA LEU A 131 -3.54 -10.27 -22.73
C LEU A 131 -3.74 -10.17 -21.21
N LEU A 132 -2.76 -10.58 -20.41
CA LEU A 132 -2.83 -10.40 -18.96
C LEU A 132 -2.96 -8.90 -18.64
N LEU A 133 -2.14 -8.03 -19.23
CA LEU A 133 -2.21 -6.59 -18.96
C LEU A 133 -3.53 -5.94 -19.34
N SER A 134 -4.21 -6.41 -20.41
CA SER A 134 -5.51 -5.85 -20.79
C SER A 134 -6.57 -6.07 -19.70
N THR A 135 -6.43 -7.10 -18.86
CA THR A 135 -7.34 -7.36 -17.74
C THR A 135 -7.26 -6.30 -16.64
N ILE A 136 -6.16 -5.54 -16.53
CA ILE A 136 -6.03 -4.42 -15.57
C ILE A 136 -7.04 -3.31 -15.90
N MET A 137 -7.47 -3.19 -17.16
CA MET A 137 -8.47 -2.21 -17.58
C MET A 137 -9.89 -2.57 -17.12
N ILE A 138 -10.12 -3.82 -16.68
CA ILE A 138 -11.43 -4.28 -16.23
C ILE A 138 -11.62 -3.82 -14.77
N PRO A 139 -12.67 -3.03 -14.46
CA PRO A 139 -12.92 -2.62 -13.09
C PRO A 139 -13.18 -3.82 -12.18
N ALA A 140 -12.54 -3.86 -11.00
CA ALA A 140 -12.64 -4.99 -10.08
C ALA A 140 -14.09 -5.33 -9.69
N MET A 141 -14.96 -4.32 -9.58
CA MET A 141 -16.37 -4.51 -9.26
C MET A 141 -17.17 -5.24 -10.35
N VAL A 142 -16.75 -5.19 -11.61
CA VAL A 142 -17.40 -5.95 -12.70
C VAL A 142 -17.16 -7.45 -12.51
N ASN A 143 -16.01 -7.83 -11.96
CA ASN A 143 -15.64 -9.22 -11.73
C ASN A 143 -16.24 -9.80 -10.43
N ILE A 144 -16.90 -9.00 -9.59
CA ILE A 144 -17.41 -9.47 -8.29
C ILE A 144 -18.48 -10.55 -8.44
N ILE A 145 -19.43 -10.37 -9.37
CA ILE A 145 -20.52 -11.33 -9.61
C ILE A 145 -19.98 -12.61 -10.26
N PRO A 146 -19.19 -12.55 -11.36
CA PRO A 146 -18.57 -13.73 -11.93
C PRO A 146 -17.77 -14.53 -10.90
N ASN A 147 -16.91 -13.87 -10.11
CA ASN A 147 -16.12 -14.54 -9.08
C ASN A 147 -17.00 -15.20 -8.01
N PHE A 148 -18.07 -14.53 -7.58
CA PHE A 148 -19.01 -15.10 -6.61
C PHE A 148 -19.68 -16.37 -7.14
N LEU A 149 -20.13 -16.33 -8.40
CA LEU A 149 -20.69 -17.50 -9.07
C LEU A 149 -19.66 -18.63 -9.18
N THR A 150 -18.41 -18.32 -9.55
CA THR A 150 -17.32 -19.29 -9.63
C THR A 150 -17.04 -19.94 -8.28
N VAL A 151 -16.90 -19.15 -7.22
CA VAL A 151 -16.63 -19.64 -5.86
C VAL A 151 -17.79 -20.51 -5.34
N THR A 152 -19.02 -20.08 -5.59
CA THR A 152 -20.22 -20.85 -5.21
C THR A 152 -20.28 -22.17 -5.99
N TRP A 153 -20.00 -22.13 -7.30
CA TRP A 153 -19.97 -23.31 -8.15
C TRP A 153 -18.88 -24.29 -7.72
N LEU A 154 -17.64 -23.82 -7.50
CA LEU A 154 -16.53 -24.64 -7.00
C LEU A 154 -16.83 -25.30 -5.67
N GLY A 155 -17.52 -24.61 -4.76
CA GLY A 155 -17.97 -25.18 -3.49
C GLY A 155 -19.11 -26.20 -3.61
N ARG A 156 -19.85 -26.21 -4.73
CA ARG A 156 -20.90 -27.22 -5.01
C ARG A 156 -20.33 -28.47 -5.68
N ILE A 157 -19.36 -28.31 -6.57
CA ILE A 157 -18.79 -29.43 -7.33
C ILE A 157 -17.58 -30.07 -6.64
N GLY A 158 -16.87 -29.31 -5.81
CA GLY A 158 -15.65 -29.75 -5.14
C GLY A 158 -15.93 -30.37 -3.77
N PRO A 159 -14.94 -31.11 -3.21
CA PRO A 159 -15.04 -31.70 -1.87
C PRO A 159 -14.90 -30.67 -0.74
N ILE A 160 -14.42 -29.47 -1.04
CA ILE A 160 -14.15 -28.41 -0.07
C ILE A 160 -15.29 -27.40 -0.13
N LYS A 161 -15.86 -27.03 1.03
CA LYS A 161 -16.83 -25.94 1.13
C LYS A 161 -16.11 -24.59 0.95
N TRP A 162 -16.58 -23.74 0.04
CA TRP A 162 -15.96 -22.43 -0.20
C TRP A 162 -16.63 -21.30 0.59
N ILE A 163 -17.96 -21.18 0.53
CA ILE A 163 -18.73 -20.16 1.27
C ILE A 163 -18.61 -20.41 2.78
N ASN A 164 -18.44 -19.34 3.57
CA ASN A 164 -18.05 -19.43 4.98
C ASN A 164 -16.78 -20.27 5.18
N ASN A 165 -15.74 -20.02 4.35
CA ASN A 165 -14.47 -20.72 4.48
C ASN A 165 -13.32 -19.93 3.83
N TRP A 166 -12.07 -20.29 4.17
CA TRP A 166 -10.85 -19.65 3.69
C TRP A 166 -10.70 -19.60 2.15
N PRO A 167 -11.06 -20.64 1.37
CA PRO A 167 -10.86 -20.59 -0.08
C PRO A 167 -11.62 -19.44 -0.75
N ALA A 168 -12.87 -19.18 -0.36
CA ALA A 168 -13.63 -18.06 -0.92
C ALA A 168 -13.02 -16.70 -0.57
N LEU A 169 -12.45 -16.57 0.64
CA LEU A 169 -11.90 -15.31 1.13
C LEU A 169 -10.52 -14.99 0.56
N THR A 170 -9.77 -15.99 0.08
CA THR A 170 -8.33 -15.85 -0.21
C THR A 170 -7.96 -16.17 -1.65
N VAL A 171 -8.40 -17.30 -2.19
CA VAL A 171 -7.96 -17.81 -3.51
C VAL A 171 -8.22 -16.85 -4.67
N PRO A 172 -9.37 -16.16 -4.76
CA PRO A 172 -9.63 -15.21 -5.86
C PRO A 172 -8.61 -14.07 -5.94
N PHE A 173 -7.91 -13.76 -4.85
CA PHE A 173 -6.98 -12.65 -4.74
C PHE A 173 -5.50 -13.08 -4.77
N MET A 174 -5.22 -14.39 -4.86
CA MET A 174 -3.85 -14.90 -5.01
C MET A 174 -3.29 -14.68 -6.42
N GLY A 175 -4.10 -14.26 -7.39
CA GLY A 175 -3.66 -13.90 -8.73
C GLY A 175 -3.69 -12.38 -8.91
N SER A 176 -2.52 -11.76 -9.03
CA SER A 176 -2.40 -10.30 -9.17
C SER A 176 -1.62 -9.93 -10.42
N VAL A 177 -2.34 -9.48 -11.44
CA VAL A 177 -1.75 -9.06 -12.71
C VAL A 177 -0.83 -7.85 -12.50
N PHE A 178 -1.21 -6.94 -11.60
CA PHE A 178 -0.38 -5.81 -11.22
C PHE A 178 0.95 -6.27 -10.60
N ALA A 179 0.91 -7.20 -9.64
CA ALA A 179 2.13 -7.74 -9.02
C ALA A 179 3.02 -8.45 -10.05
N ILE A 180 2.43 -9.26 -10.93
CA ILE A 180 3.15 -9.93 -12.04
C ILE A 180 3.82 -8.90 -12.94
N PHE A 181 3.08 -7.87 -13.36
CA PHE A 181 3.59 -6.81 -14.22
C PHE A 181 4.77 -6.11 -13.57
N LEU A 182 4.59 -5.63 -12.33
CA LEU A 182 5.60 -4.87 -11.61
C LEU A 182 6.88 -5.70 -11.41
N LEU A 183 6.76 -6.92 -10.88
CA LEU A 183 7.91 -7.81 -10.67
C LEU A 183 8.62 -8.14 -11.99
N ARG A 184 7.87 -8.39 -13.07
CA ARG A 184 8.46 -8.66 -14.38
C ARG A 184 9.33 -7.50 -14.85
N GLN A 185 8.90 -6.25 -14.66
CA GLN A 185 9.70 -5.09 -15.07
C GLN A 185 11.04 -5.05 -14.33
N PHE A 186 11.06 -5.39 -13.05
CA PHE A 186 12.31 -5.43 -12.27
C PHE A 186 13.16 -6.66 -12.60
N PHE A 187 12.56 -7.83 -12.75
CA PHE A 187 13.28 -9.06 -13.07
C PHE A 187 13.94 -8.99 -14.46
N ALA A 188 13.33 -8.28 -15.40
CA ALA A 188 13.87 -8.08 -16.75
C ALA A 188 15.10 -7.14 -16.78
N GLN A 189 15.31 -6.32 -15.74
CA GLN A 189 16.48 -5.43 -15.64
C GLN A 189 17.74 -6.12 -15.11
N ILE A 190 17.60 -7.33 -14.58
CA ILE A 190 18.73 -8.09 -14.04
C ILE A 190 19.61 -8.56 -15.23
N PRO A 191 20.93 -8.33 -15.23
CA PRO A 191 21.80 -8.75 -16.33
C PRO A 191 21.76 -10.27 -16.57
N ASP A 192 21.86 -10.69 -17.83
CA ASP A 192 21.91 -12.11 -18.20
C ASP A 192 23.21 -12.79 -17.74
N GLU A 193 24.31 -12.02 -17.63
CA GLU A 193 25.61 -12.48 -17.12
C GLU A 193 25.51 -13.13 -15.73
N LEU A 194 24.63 -12.62 -14.86
CA LEU A 194 24.40 -13.20 -13.54
C LEU A 194 23.77 -14.60 -13.61
N PHE A 195 22.92 -14.84 -14.62
CA PHE A 195 22.32 -16.14 -14.83
C PHE A 195 23.32 -17.13 -15.45
N ASP A 196 24.15 -16.67 -16.39
CA ASP A 196 25.22 -17.49 -16.97
C ASP A 196 26.24 -17.90 -15.89
N ALA A 197 26.64 -16.98 -15.01
CA ALA A 197 27.49 -17.29 -13.87
C ALA A 197 26.84 -18.30 -12.91
N ALA A 198 25.57 -18.08 -12.53
CA ALA A 198 24.85 -19.01 -11.66
C ALA A 198 24.70 -20.41 -12.29
N ARG A 199 24.56 -20.49 -13.62
CA ARG A 199 24.49 -21.76 -14.35
C ARG A 199 25.82 -22.51 -14.33
N ILE A 200 26.96 -21.80 -14.41
CA ILE A 200 28.29 -22.39 -14.22
C ILE A 200 28.41 -22.99 -12.80
N ASP A 201 27.84 -22.34 -11.79
CA ASP A 201 27.74 -22.85 -10.41
C ASP A 201 26.67 -23.97 -10.21
N GLY A 202 26.08 -24.47 -11.32
CA GLY A 202 25.07 -25.54 -11.29
C GLY A 202 23.70 -25.10 -10.80
N ALA A 203 23.40 -23.80 -10.73
CA ALA A 203 22.08 -23.32 -10.34
C ALA A 203 21.08 -23.40 -11.50
N GLY A 204 19.95 -24.06 -11.25
CA GLY A 204 18.78 -24.00 -12.14
C GLY A 204 17.94 -22.73 -11.93
N HIS A 205 16.89 -22.58 -12.75
CA HIS A 205 16.01 -21.41 -12.75
C HIS A 205 15.41 -21.07 -11.37
N LEU A 206 14.91 -22.07 -10.64
CA LEU A 206 14.33 -21.86 -9.31
C LEU A 206 15.38 -21.39 -8.31
N ARG A 207 16.57 -22.00 -8.29
CA ARG A 207 17.65 -21.58 -7.40
C ARG A 207 18.05 -20.14 -7.68
N PHE A 208 18.27 -19.78 -8.96
CA PHE A 208 18.59 -18.41 -9.37
C PHE A 208 17.51 -17.39 -8.97
N LEU A 209 16.23 -17.76 -9.11
CA LEU A 209 15.11 -16.93 -8.68
C LEU A 209 15.19 -16.60 -7.17
N TRP A 210 15.34 -17.62 -6.33
CA TRP A 210 15.36 -17.46 -4.88
C TRP A 210 16.64 -16.81 -4.34
N THR A 211 17.81 -17.12 -4.92
CA THR A 211 19.10 -16.67 -4.38
C THR A 211 19.61 -15.37 -4.99
N VAL A 212 19.17 -15.00 -6.20
CA VAL A 212 19.67 -13.80 -6.89
C VAL A 212 18.55 -12.82 -7.21
N VAL A 213 17.52 -13.27 -7.95
CA VAL A 213 16.48 -12.37 -8.46
C VAL A 213 15.64 -11.73 -7.35
N LEU A 214 15.14 -12.54 -6.41
CA LEU A 214 14.31 -12.05 -5.31
C LEU A 214 15.07 -11.11 -4.36
N PRO A 215 16.30 -11.42 -3.91
CA PRO A 215 17.08 -10.50 -3.07
C PRO A 215 17.40 -9.15 -3.74
N LEU A 216 17.63 -9.14 -5.06
CA LEU A 216 17.85 -7.90 -5.81
C LEU A 216 16.56 -7.10 -6.03
N SER A 217 15.41 -7.78 -5.98
CA SER A 217 14.08 -7.21 -6.20
C SER A 217 13.31 -6.99 -4.89
N LYS A 218 14.00 -6.82 -3.76
CA LYS A 218 13.35 -6.55 -2.46
C LYS A 218 12.42 -5.34 -2.52
N ALA A 219 12.86 -4.24 -3.14
CA ALA A 219 12.08 -3.01 -3.22
C ALA A 219 10.68 -3.22 -3.85
N PRO A 220 10.53 -3.73 -5.09
CA PRO A 220 9.20 -3.97 -5.66
C PRO A 220 8.41 -5.06 -4.92
N VAL A 221 9.06 -6.06 -4.32
CA VAL A 221 8.37 -7.06 -3.48
C VAL A 221 7.74 -6.39 -2.26
N MET A 222 8.44 -5.47 -1.59
CA MET A 222 7.87 -4.73 -0.45
C MET A 222 6.70 -3.84 -0.87
N VAL A 223 6.76 -3.22 -2.05
CA VAL A 223 5.63 -2.44 -2.59
C VAL A 223 4.39 -3.31 -2.72
N ILE A 224 4.53 -4.52 -3.28
CA ILE A 224 3.43 -5.47 -3.42
C ILE A 224 2.91 -5.90 -2.05
N ILE A 225 3.79 -6.27 -1.12
CA ILE A 225 3.40 -6.65 0.24
C ILE A 225 2.51 -5.59 0.89
N VAL A 226 2.91 -4.31 0.82
CA VAL A 226 2.14 -3.23 1.45
C VAL A 226 0.81 -3.00 0.76
N LEU A 227 0.80 -2.89 -0.57
CA LEU A 227 -0.43 -2.63 -1.31
C LEU A 227 -1.44 -3.77 -1.15
N SER A 228 -0.96 -5.01 -1.23
CA SER A 228 -1.80 -6.20 -1.07
C SER A 228 -2.24 -6.41 0.38
N PHE A 229 -1.40 -6.08 1.36
CA PHE A 229 -1.80 -6.07 2.77
C PHE A 229 -2.96 -5.09 2.98
N ILE A 230 -2.81 -3.84 2.52
CA ILE A 230 -3.85 -2.81 2.65
C ILE A 230 -5.14 -3.26 1.98
N GLY A 231 -5.04 -3.82 0.76
CA GLY A 231 -6.19 -4.31 0.00
C GLY A 231 -6.92 -5.44 0.71
N SER A 232 -6.20 -6.44 1.22
CA SER A 232 -6.79 -7.56 1.94
C SER A 232 -7.34 -7.16 3.31
N TRP A 233 -6.62 -6.30 4.05
CA TRP A 233 -7.00 -5.86 5.39
C TRP A 233 -8.26 -4.99 5.37
N ASN A 234 -8.42 -4.15 4.34
CA ASN A 234 -9.58 -3.27 4.18
C ASN A 234 -10.74 -3.92 3.41
N ALA A 235 -10.66 -5.21 3.07
CA ALA A 235 -11.68 -5.88 2.27
C ALA A 235 -13.02 -5.94 3.03
N LEU A 236 -14.05 -5.32 2.45
CA LEU A 236 -15.41 -5.27 3.02
C LEU A 236 -16.45 -5.95 2.12
N ALA A 237 -16.58 -5.48 0.87
CA ALA A 237 -17.64 -5.90 -0.03
C ALA A 237 -17.61 -7.40 -0.34
N TRP A 238 -16.41 -7.94 -0.64
CA TRP A 238 -16.27 -9.35 -0.96
C TRP A 238 -16.53 -10.28 0.24
N PRO A 239 -15.91 -10.07 1.43
CA PRO A 239 -16.22 -10.87 2.61
C PRO A 239 -17.71 -10.90 2.96
N LEU A 240 -18.41 -9.76 2.87
CA LEU A 240 -19.87 -9.72 3.10
C LEU A 240 -20.66 -10.58 2.12
N LEU A 241 -20.16 -10.74 0.89
CA LEU A 241 -20.83 -11.54 -0.14
C LEU A 241 -20.61 -13.05 0.05
N VAL A 242 -19.43 -13.46 0.53
CA VAL A 242 -19.06 -14.89 0.67
C VAL A 242 -19.14 -15.43 2.11
N THR A 243 -19.53 -14.58 3.07
CA THR A 243 -19.73 -14.96 4.47
C THR A 243 -21.15 -14.66 4.97
N ASN A 244 -21.85 -15.71 5.35
CA ASN A 244 -23.19 -15.68 5.94
C ASN A 244 -23.17 -15.80 7.48
N SER A 245 -22.06 -16.24 8.08
CA SER A 245 -21.91 -16.31 9.55
C SER A 245 -20.83 -15.35 10.05
N PRO A 246 -20.94 -14.84 11.29
CA PRO A 246 -19.97 -13.89 11.84
C PRO A 246 -18.56 -14.47 11.96
N ASP A 247 -18.43 -15.78 12.19
CA ASP A 247 -17.17 -16.46 12.51
C ASP A 247 -16.06 -16.33 11.45
N TRP A 248 -16.42 -15.93 10.22
CA TRP A 248 -15.49 -15.82 9.08
C TRP A 248 -15.21 -14.38 8.66
N ARG A 249 -15.84 -13.40 9.33
CA ARG A 249 -15.77 -11.99 8.92
C ARG A 249 -14.44 -11.36 9.35
N PRO A 250 -13.83 -10.52 8.50
CA PRO A 250 -12.67 -9.72 8.86
C PRO A 250 -13.08 -8.45 9.63
N ILE A 251 -12.08 -7.79 10.19
CA ILE A 251 -12.20 -6.62 11.07
C ILE A 251 -12.85 -5.43 10.39
N ALA A 252 -12.64 -5.26 9.09
CA ALA A 252 -13.30 -4.23 8.29
C ALA A 252 -14.82 -4.38 8.32
N VAL A 253 -15.35 -5.62 8.39
CA VAL A 253 -16.79 -5.86 8.52
C VAL A 253 -17.30 -5.48 9.91
N GLY A 254 -16.50 -5.66 10.96
CA GLY A 254 -16.89 -5.29 12.33
C GLY A 254 -17.18 -3.80 12.49
N LEU A 255 -16.54 -2.93 11.71
CA LEU A 255 -16.85 -1.50 11.69
C LEU A 255 -18.29 -1.19 11.23
N TYR A 256 -18.87 -2.07 10.41
CA TYR A 256 -20.23 -1.90 9.91
C TYR A 256 -21.28 -2.18 10.99
N ASN A 257 -20.91 -2.86 12.09
CA ASN A 257 -21.83 -3.09 13.21
C ASN A 257 -22.22 -1.79 13.92
N PHE A 258 -21.45 -0.71 13.79
CA PHE A 258 -21.77 0.61 14.36
C PHE A 258 -22.69 1.46 13.48
N VAL A 259 -23.11 0.93 12.34
CA VAL A 259 -24.05 1.57 11.40
C VAL A 259 -25.37 0.82 11.49
N GLU A 260 -26.20 1.24 12.44
CA GLU A 260 -27.51 0.63 12.71
C GLU A 260 -28.67 1.48 12.15
N GLU A 261 -29.83 0.85 11.97
CA GLU A 261 -31.06 1.56 11.55
C GLU A 261 -31.49 2.63 12.56
N ALA A 262 -31.21 2.41 13.85
CA ALA A 262 -31.53 3.35 14.93
C ALA A 262 -30.58 4.58 14.98
N GLY A 263 -29.51 4.58 14.19
CA GLY A 263 -28.51 5.65 14.14
C GLY A 263 -27.08 5.12 14.21
N GLN A 264 -26.14 5.95 13.76
CA GLN A 264 -24.74 5.61 13.74
C GLN A 264 -24.08 5.90 15.09
N GLN A 265 -23.39 4.91 15.66
CA GLN A 265 -22.58 5.06 16.86
C GLN A 265 -21.21 5.65 16.50
N LEU A 266 -21.18 6.94 16.12
CA LEU A 266 -20.01 7.58 15.50
C LEU A 266 -18.76 7.52 16.38
N ASN A 267 -18.90 7.73 17.70
CA ASN A 267 -17.80 7.63 18.67
C ASN A 267 -17.14 6.24 18.65
N LEU A 268 -17.94 5.17 18.70
CA LEU A 268 -17.43 3.80 18.66
C LEU A 268 -16.87 3.42 17.29
N MET A 269 -17.51 3.88 16.21
CA MET A 269 -17.01 3.65 14.86
C MET A 269 -15.64 4.30 14.64
N MET A 270 -15.42 5.51 15.14
CA MET A 270 -14.12 6.19 15.04
C MET A 270 -13.07 5.53 15.93
N ALA A 271 -13.44 5.07 17.12
CA ALA A 271 -12.55 4.28 17.98
C ALA A 271 -12.14 2.97 17.31
N GLY A 272 -13.12 2.27 16.72
CA GLY A 272 -12.89 1.06 15.94
C GLY A 272 -12.00 1.31 14.73
N ALA A 273 -12.27 2.36 13.96
CA ALA A 273 -11.48 2.73 12.79
C ALA A 273 -10.03 3.07 13.17
N PHE A 274 -9.81 3.75 14.30
CA PHE A 274 -8.46 3.97 14.79
C PHE A 274 -7.74 2.65 15.11
N ILE A 275 -8.41 1.69 15.74
CA ILE A 275 -7.85 0.35 16.01
C ILE A 275 -7.49 -0.36 14.70
N THR A 276 -8.36 -0.31 13.68
CA THR A 276 -8.13 -1.02 12.42
C THR A 276 -6.97 -0.47 11.59
N ILE A 277 -6.61 0.82 11.74
CA ILE A 277 -5.47 1.41 11.02
C ILE A 277 -4.11 1.07 11.66
N ILE A 278 -4.06 0.70 12.94
CA ILE A 278 -2.79 0.45 13.66
C ILE A 278 -1.92 -0.58 12.93
N PRO A 279 -2.42 -1.76 12.48
CA PRO A 279 -1.60 -2.73 11.76
C PRO A 279 -1.06 -2.21 10.42
N ILE A 280 -1.84 -1.37 9.73
CA ILE A 280 -1.41 -0.74 8.49
C ILE A 280 -0.23 0.20 8.76
N LEU A 281 -0.32 1.02 9.81
CA LEU A 281 0.76 1.93 10.22
C LEU A 281 2.02 1.17 10.63
N LEU A 282 1.88 0.06 11.35
CA LEU A 282 3.00 -0.79 11.73
C LEU A 282 3.74 -1.33 10.50
N ILE A 283 3.00 -1.89 9.53
CA ILE A 283 3.60 -2.40 8.29
C ILE A 283 4.25 -1.27 7.49
N TYR A 284 3.58 -0.12 7.37
CA TYR A 284 4.17 1.03 6.71
C TYR A 284 5.51 1.45 7.35
N PHE A 285 5.57 1.49 8.69
CA PHE A 285 6.79 1.85 9.42
C PHE A 285 7.94 0.87 9.15
N PHE A 286 7.66 -0.43 9.02
CA PHE A 286 8.68 -1.43 8.68
C PHE A 286 9.10 -1.42 7.20
N THR A 287 8.30 -0.83 6.31
CA THR A 287 8.52 -0.85 4.85
C THR A 287 8.99 0.49 4.26
N GLN A 288 8.88 1.59 5.01
CA GLN A 288 9.18 2.95 4.54
C GLN A 288 10.58 3.11 3.91
N LYS A 289 11.60 2.42 4.45
CA LYS A 289 12.98 2.52 3.95
C LYS A 289 13.08 1.98 2.52
N GLN A 290 12.41 0.87 2.23
CA GLN A 290 12.43 0.20 0.94
C GLN A 290 11.66 1.00 -0.13
N PHE A 291 10.60 1.73 0.27
CA PHE A 291 9.93 2.68 -0.62
C PHE A 291 10.86 3.80 -1.08
N THR A 292 11.64 4.40 -0.17
CA THR A 292 12.58 5.47 -0.53
C THR A 292 13.69 4.98 -1.46
N GLU A 293 14.21 3.76 -1.26
CA GLU A 293 15.21 3.14 -2.12
C GLU A 293 14.66 2.81 -3.52
N SER A 294 13.39 2.39 -3.62
CA SER A 294 12.71 2.12 -4.89
C SER A 294 12.59 3.38 -5.76
N ILE A 295 12.20 4.50 -5.15
CA ILE A 295 12.05 5.78 -5.84
C ILE A 295 13.41 6.30 -6.30
N ALA A 296 14.44 6.22 -5.45
CA ALA A 296 15.79 6.65 -5.77
C ALA A 296 16.38 5.92 -7.00
N ARG A 297 16.15 4.61 -7.13
CA ARG A 297 16.63 3.85 -8.30
C ARG A 297 15.87 4.16 -9.59
N SER A 298 14.59 4.51 -9.50
CA SER A 298 13.79 4.91 -10.67
C SER A 298 14.20 6.28 -11.24
N GLY A 299 14.74 7.17 -10.40
CA GLY A 299 15.19 8.52 -10.77
C GLY A 299 16.62 8.59 -11.34
N LEU A 300 17.41 7.52 -11.26
CA LEU A 300 18.78 7.45 -11.79
C LEU A 300 18.85 7.10 -13.29
N LYS A 301 17.76 7.32 -14.04
CA LYS A 301 17.84 7.37 -15.52
C LYS A 301 18.42 8.73 -15.91
N GLY A 302 19.75 8.84 -15.81
CA GLY A 302 20.57 9.96 -16.24
C GLY A 302 22.02 9.53 -16.30
#